data_AF-A0A946RFK0-F1
#
_entry.id   AF-A0A946RFK0-F1
#
_cell.length_a   1.000
_cell.length_b   1.000
_cell.length_c   1.000
_cell.angle_alpha   90.00
_cell.angle_beta   90.00
_cell.angle_gamma   90.00
#
_symmetry.space_group_name_H-M   'P 1'
#
loop_
_entity.id
_entity.type
_entity.pdbx_description
1 polymer ?
#
loop_
_entity_poly.entity_id
_entity_poly.type
_entity_poly.pdbx_seq_one_letter_code
_entity_poly.pdbx_strand_id
1 'polypeptide(L)'
;MTIRNLLLLYIAVLLWGAGCAAHPPVFPQMPKKGESNMGFTFSLENVIPIIWVRKGLGQYTDVGFRAGIPLSGSGIDINRVLFKRGRAWDVLSLAYNLSPNSSFDFTYYKFKGSKRTTKQNPFGVAWTGYRCMYIPNGSFYNGVSRSSTRFGMLYGRRLSTKWGFEIGYFHDFRSMPLSKVLAGNWNPSDTTVVNEYGYGYKNYPHKIKGWPTQFSRSTGFSLQFFMYLGPTKKKKK
;
A
#
# COMPACT_ATOMS: atom_id res chain seq x y z
N MET A 1 -27.01 -3.50 24.92
CA MET A 1 -25.97 -4.01 23.99
C MET A 1 -25.38 -5.26 24.63
N THR A 2 -25.54 -6.45 24.04
CA THR A 2 -25.11 -7.73 24.67
C THR A 2 -23.58 -7.86 24.67
N ILE A 3 -23.02 -8.66 25.59
CA ILE A 3 -21.56 -8.92 25.71
C ILE A 3 -20.93 -9.35 24.37
N ARG A 4 -21.66 -10.11 23.56
CA ARG A 4 -21.25 -10.49 22.19
C ARG A 4 -21.04 -9.28 21.26
N ASN A 5 -21.87 -8.25 21.37
CA ASN A 5 -21.76 -7.03 20.56
C ASN A 5 -20.58 -6.16 21.03
N LEU A 6 -20.26 -6.18 22.33
CA LEU A 6 -19.07 -5.52 22.88
C LEU A 6 -17.78 -6.25 22.48
N LEU A 7 -17.80 -7.58 22.45
CA LEU A 7 -16.66 -8.38 21.97
C LEU A 7 -16.39 -8.16 20.48
N LEU A 8 -17.45 -8.13 19.66
CA LEU A 8 -17.35 -7.82 18.24
C LEU A 8 -16.87 -6.37 17.98
N LEU A 9 -17.34 -5.41 18.78
CA LEU A 9 -16.85 -4.03 18.72
C LEU A 9 -15.38 -3.95 19.12
N TYR A 10 -14.97 -4.66 20.18
CA TYR A 10 -13.58 -4.72 20.64
C TYR A 10 -12.65 -5.36 19.59
N ILE A 11 -13.08 -6.47 18.98
CA ILE A 11 -12.36 -7.09 17.86
C ILE A 11 -12.29 -6.13 16.67
N ALA A 12 -13.38 -5.44 16.33
CA ALA A 12 -13.40 -4.46 15.25
C ALA A 12 -12.45 -3.27 15.53
N VAL A 13 -12.38 -2.78 16.77
CA VAL A 13 -11.46 -1.71 17.19
C VAL A 13 -10.00 -2.19 17.16
N LEU A 14 -9.71 -3.42 17.59
CA LEU A 14 -8.38 -4.01 17.51
C LEU A 14 -7.92 -4.23 16.06
N LEU A 15 -8.82 -4.73 15.20
CA LEU A 15 -8.55 -4.89 13.77
C LEU A 15 -8.39 -3.53 13.06
N TRP A 16 -9.13 -2.51 13.50
CA TRP A 16 -8.98 -1.14 12.99
C TRP A 16 -7.63 -0.55 13.37
N GLY A 17 -7.16 -0.74 14.61
CA GLY A 17 -5.85 -0.29 15.08
C GLY A 17 -4.65 -1.04 14.46
N ALA A 18 -4.84 -2.29 14.04
CA ALA A 18 -3.79 -3.10 13.41
C ALA A 18 -3.49 -2.70 11.95
N GLY A 19 -4.49 -2.16 11.23
CA GLY A 19 -4.36 -1.67 9.85
C GLY A 19 -3.63 -0.33 9.77
N CYS A 20 -2.31 -0.33 9.99
CA CYS A 20 -1.53 0.89 10.15
C CYS A 20 -1.13 1.60 8.83
N ALA A 21 -1.33 0.97 7.67
CA ALA A 21 -1.05 1.60 6.37
C ALA A 21 -1.96 1.04 5.27
N ALA A 22 -2.78 1.91 4.68
CA ALA A 22 -3.55 1.58 3.49
C ALA A 22 -2.62 1.63 2.26
N HIS A 23 -2.58 0.55 1.48
CA HIS A 23 -1.81 0.53 0.24
C HIS A 23 -2.74 0.65 -0.98
N PRO A 24 -2.46 1.57 -1.91
CA PRO A 24 -3.29 1.73 -3.11
C PRO A 24 -3.26 0.48 -3.99
N PRO A 25 -4.42 -0.01 -4.46
CA PRO A 25 -4.48 -1.19 -5.30
C PRO A 25 -3.97 -0.91 -6.72
N VAL A 26 -3.18 -1.83 -7.24
CA VAL A 26 -2.62 -1.74 -8.60
C VAL A 26 -3.61 -2.25 -9.63
N PHE A 27 -3.81 -1.50 -10.71
CA PHE A 27 -4.56 -1.94 -11.88
C PHE A 27 -3.61 -2.08 -13.08
N PRO A 28 -3.14 -3.29 -13.41
CA PRO A 28 -2.11 -3.52 -14.43
C PRO A 28 -2.72 -3.58 -15.83
N GLN A 29 -3.50 -2.57 -16.21
CA GLN A 29 -4.08 -2.42 -17.55
C GLN A 29 -4.10 -0.93 -17.95
N MET A 30 -4.12 -0.67 -19.26
CA MET A 30 -4.30 0.68 -19.77
C MET A 30 -5.74 1.17 -19.46
N PRO A 31 -5.90 2.43 -19.02
CA PRO A 31 -7.21 3.00 -18.79
C PRO A 31 -7.97 3.16 -20.11
N LYS A 32 -9.30 2.98 -20.03
CA LYS A 32 -10.22 3.20 -21.15
C LYS A 32 -11.25 4.23 -20.73
N LYS A 33 -11.44 5.25 -21.57
CA LYS A 33 -12.36 6.36 -21.30
C LYS A 33 -13.77 5.82 -21.02
N GLY A 34 -14.32 6.18 -19.86
CA GLY A 34 -15.67 5.79 -19.44
C GLY A 34 -15.81 4.36 -18.90
N GLU A 35 -14.76 3.54 -18.95
CA GLU A 35 -14.77 2.20 -18.36
C GLU A 35 -14.49 2.28 -16.87
N SER A 36 -15.35 1.65 -16.07
CA SER A 36 -15.15 1.49 -14.64
C SER A 36 -14.80 0.03 -14.35
N ASN A 37 -13.67 -0.20 -13.69
CA ASN A 37 -13.22 -1.51 -13.25
C ASN A 37 -13.30 -1.60 -11.72
N MET A 38 -13.60 -2.78 -11.20
CA MET A 38 -13.64 -3.01 -9.75
C MET A 38 -12.90 -4.28 -9.33
N GLY A 39 -12.59 -4.34 -8.05
CA GLY A 39 -11.96 -5.49 -7.44
C GLY A 39 -11.86 -5.42 -5.94
N PHE A 40 -11.25 -6.45 -5.38
CA PHE A 40 -10.89 -6.56 -3.98
C PHE A 40 -9.38 -6.61 -3.83
N THR A 41 -8.88 -6.05 -2.73
CA THR A 41 -7.50 -6.18 -2.30
C THR A 41 -7.47 -6.72 -0.89
N PHE A 42 -6.71 -7.79 -0.69
CA PHE A 42 -6.40 -8.37 0.61
C PHE A 42 -4.95 -8.02 0.91
N SER A 43 -4.66 -7.38 2.04
CA SER A 43 -3.28 -7.06 2.41
C SER A 43 -2.96 -7.77 3.72
N LEU A 44 -1.76 -8.29 3.93
CA LEU A 44 -1.41 -8.79 5.26
C LEU A 44 -1.42 -7.66 6.31
N GLU A 45 -1.14 -6.44 5.86
CA GLU A 45 -1.14 -5.24 6.70
C GLU A 45 -2.57 -4.78 7.04
N ASN A 46 -3.53 -5.11 6.17
CA ASN A 46 -4.94 -4.78 6.33
C ASN A 46 -5.69 -6.10 6.46
N VAL A 47 -5.88 -6.58 7.69
CA VAL A 47 -6.60 -7.83 8.03
C VAL A 47 -7.97 -7.93 7.33
N ILE A 48 -8.48 -6.80 6.85
CA ILE A 48 -9.77 -6.62 6.21
C ILE A 48 -9.60 -6.37 4.69
N PRO A 49 -10.44 -7.00 3.85
CA PRO A 49 -10.48 -6.72 2.42
C PRO A 49 -10.91 -5.28 2.12
N ILE A 50 -10.21 -4.67 1.16
CA ILE A 50 -10.54 -3.34 0.62
C ILE A 50 -11.24 -3.53 -0.71
N ILE A 51 -12.39 -2.89 -0.89
CA ILE A 51 -13.08 -2.81 -2.17
C ILE A 51 -12.57 -1.58 -2.90
N TRP A 52 -12.27 -1.72 -4.18
CA TRP A 52 -11.86 -0.60 -5.01
C TRP A 52 -12.64 -0.54 -6.32
N VAL A 53 -12.87 0.68 -6.78
CA VAL A 53 -13.43 0.99 -8.09
C VAL A 53 -12.55 2.04 -8.76
N ARG A 54 -12.27 1.86 -10.04
CA ARG A 54 -11.39 2.72 -10.82
C ARG A 54 -12.07 3.07 -12.13
N LYS A 55 -12.15 4.36 -12.44
CA LYS A 55 -12.81 4.89 -13.63
C LYS A 55 -11.80 5.58 -14.54
N GLY A 56 -11.73 5.15 -15.79
CA GLY A 56 -10.91 5.82 -16.81
C GLY A 56 -11.51 7.16 -17.21
N LEU A 57 -10.79 8.25 -16.91
CA LEU A 57 -11.13 9.61 -17.35
C LEU A 57 -10.75 9.84 -18.81
N GLY A 58 -9.72 9.14 -19.29
CA GLY A 58 -9.25 9.19 -20.67
C GLY A 58 -8.45 7.95 -21.05
N GLN A 59 -7.67 8.07 -22.12
CA GLN A 59 -6.79 7.01 -22.63
C GLN A 59 -5.50 6.80 -21.79
N TYR A 60 -5.16 7.77 -20.93
CA TYR A 60 -3.95 7.74 -20.11
C TYR A 60 -4.21 8.07 -18.64
N THR A 61 -5.44 8.37 -18.25
CA THR A 61 -5.72 8.84 -16.88
C THR A 61 -6.93 8.13 -16.32
N ASP A 62 -6.81 7.67 -15.08
CA ASP A 62 -7.91 7.12 -14.30
C ASP A 62 -7.88 7.64 -12.87
N VAL A 63 -9.04 7.52 -12.22
CA VAL A 63 -9.22 7.82 -10.80
C VAL A 63 -9.78 6.59 -10.11
N GLY A 64 -9.18 6.24 -8.98
CA GLY A 64 -9.56 5.18 -8.08
C GLY A 64 -10.22 5.71 -6.81
N PHE A 65 -11.24 5.00 -6.36
CA PHE A 65 -11.83 5.11 -5.04
C PHE A 65 -11.71 3.77 -4.35
N ARG A 66 -11.30 3.77 -3.09
CA ARG A 66 -11.20 2.57 -2.25
C ARG A 66 -11.91 2.77 -0.92
N ALA A 67 -12.59 1.73 -0.48
CA ALA A 67 -13.34 1.69 0.77
C ALA A 67 -13.04 0.38 1.50
N GLY A 68 -12.52 0.49 2.72
CA GLY A 68 -12.37 -0.65 3.63
C GLY A 68 -13.52 -0.73 4.64
N ILE A 69 -13.76 -1.90 5.24
CA ILE A 69 -14.88 -2.16 6.16
C ILE A 69 -14.35 -2.68 7.50
N PRO A 70 -14.26 -1.92 8.61
CA PRO A 70 -14.83 -0.61 8.89
C PRO A 70 -13.81 0.51 8.67
N LEU A 71 -13.92 1.22 7.54
CA LEU A 71 -13.20 2.43 7.09
C LEU A 71 -11.66 2.38 7.02
N SER A 72 -11.00 1.41 7.63
CA SER A 72 -9.56 1.18 7.52
C SER A 72 -9.19 0.79 6.10
N GLY A 73 -8.30 1.54 5.45
CA GLY A 73 -7.90 1.24 4.07
C GLY A 73 -8.59 2.08 3.00
N SER A 74 -9.42 3.05 3.38
CA SER A 74 -10.16 3.90 2.44
C SER A 74 -9.25 4.97 1.82
N GLY A 75 -9.67 5.57 0.71
CA GLY A 75 -8.83 6.56 0.04
C GLY A 75 -9.18 6.81 -1.41
N ILE A 76 -8.43 7.73 -2.00
CA ILE A 76 -8.54 8.10 -3.41
C ILE A 76 -7.18 8.00 -4.06
N ASP A 77 -7.16 7.75 -5.36
CA ASP A 77 -5.94 7.80 -6.16
C ASP A 77 -6.22 8.30 -7.57
N ILE A 78 -5.24 9.00 -8.14
CA ILE A 78 -5.23 9.40 -9.55
C ILE A 78 -3.98 8.84 -10.19
N ASN A 79 -4.14 8.30 -11.40
CA ASN A 79 -3.06 7.60 -12.07
C ASN A 79 -2.97 8.09 -13.49
N ARG A 80 -1.73 8.29 -13.95
CA ARG A 80 -1.44 8.75 -15.29
C ARG A 80 -0.37 7.88 -15.92
N VAL A 81 -0.70 7.30 -17.08
CA VAL A 81 0.28 6.66 -17.95
C VAL A 81 1.18 7.76 -18.51
N LEU A 82 2.48 7.64 -18.25
CA LEU A 82 3.49 8.60 -18.71
C LEU A 82 4.13 8.17 -20.02
N PHE A 83 4.47 6.88 -20.11
CA PHE A 83 5.15 6.31 -21.27
C PHE A 83 4.52 4.98 -21.65
N LYS A 84 4.50 4.69 -22.95
CA LYS A 84 4.11 3.38 -23.48
C LYS A 84 5.03 3.01 -24.63
N ARG A 85 5.67 1.84 -24.52
CA ARG A 85 6.59 1.29 -25.54
C ARG A 85 6.26 -0.19 -25.75
N GLY A 86 5.53 -0.48 -26.83
CA GLY A 86 5.05 -1.82 -27.13
C GLY A 86 4.26 -2.42 -25.95
N ARG A 87 4.83 -3.45 -25.32
CA ARG A 87 4.24 -4.18 -24.19
C ARG A 87 4.59 -3.62 -22.81
N ALA A 88 5.40 -2.57 -22.73
CA ALA A 88 5.78 -1.92 -21.48
C ALA A 88 5.14 -0.55 -21.37
N TRP A 89 4.77 -0.15 -20.17
CA TRP A 89 4.23 1.18 -19.90
C TRP A 89 4.52 1.60 -18.48
N ASP A 90 4.66 2.91 -18.29
CA ASP A 90 5.00 3.50 -17.00
C ASP A 90 3.84 4.34 -16.51
N VAL A 91 3.53 4.25 -15.22
CA VAL A 91 2.40 4.93 -14.59
C VAL A 91 2.87 5.68 -13.37
N LEU A 92 2.47 6.95 -13.28
CA LEU A 92 2.54 7.72 -12.07
C LEU A 92 1.23 7.62 -11.31
N SER A 93 1.31 7.30 -10.03
CA SER A 93 0.17 7.17 -9.11
C SER A 93 0.35 8.15 -7.96
N LEU A 94 -0.67 8.97 -7.72
CA LEU A 94 -0.79 9.85 -6.56
C LEU A 94 -2.00 9.39 -5.77
N ALA A 95 -1.83 9.09 -4.49
CA ALA A 95 -2.90 8.57 -3.67
C ALA A 95 -2.94 9.27 -2.31
N TYR A 96 -4.16 9.44 -1.80
CA TYR A 96 -4.39 9.84 -0.42
C TYR A 96 -5.10 8.72 0.32
N ASN A 97 -4.49 8.25 1.40
CA ASN A 97 -4.97 7.17 2.24
C ASN A 97 -5.67 7.74 3.48
N LEU A 98 -6.90 7.28 3.70
CA LEU A 98 -7.66 7.48 4.92
C LEU A 98 -7.59 6.20 5.77
N SER A 99 -6.71 6.26 6.76
CA SER A 99 -6.44 5.20 7.73
C SER A 99 -6.04 5.87 9.06
N PRO A 100 -5.97 5.14 10.19
CA PRO A 100 -5.48 5.71 11.45
C PRO A 100 -4.16 6.48 11.30
N ASN A 101 -3.28 6.02 10.40
CA ASN A 101 -2.18 6.82 9.86
C ASN A 101 -2.53 7.24 8.44
N SER A 102 -3.13 8.42 8.27
CA SER A 102 -3.37 8.96 6.93
C SER A 102 -2.05 9.26 6.22
N SER A 103 -1.97 8.98 4.93
CA SER A 103 -0.75 9.16 4.16
C SER A 103 -0.99 9.70 2.76
N PHE A 104 0.01 10.40 2.24
CA PHE A 104 0.13 10.71 0.83
C PHE A 104 1.14 9.76 0.21
N ASP A 105 0.70 9.03 -0.81
CA ASP A 105 1.51 8.03 -1.48
C ASP A 105 1.78 8.50 -2.91
N PHE A 106 3.06 8.54 -3.25
CA PHE A 106 3.57 8.73 -4.59
C PHE A 106 4.16 7.41 -5.06
N THR A 107 3.66 6.84 -6.16
CA THR A 107 4.21 5.61 -6.72
C THR A 107 4.49 5.74 -8.21
N TYR A 108 5.71 5.38 -8.60
CA TYR A 108 6.07 5.20 -10.00
C TYR A 108 6.09 3.71 -10.33
N TYR A 109 5.19 3.26 -11.19
CA TYR A 109 5.12 1.87 -11.65
C TYR A 109 5.72 1.72 -13.04
N LYS A 110 6.44 0.62 -13.24
CA LYS A 110 6.91 0.12 -14.53
C LYS A 110 6.23 -1.21 -14.80
N PHE A 111 5.32 -1.23 -15.76
CA PHE A 111 4.61 -2.43 -16.18
C PHE A 111 5.27 -3.07 -17.39
N LYS A 112 5.24 -4.40 -17.42
CA LYS A 112 5.72 -5.20 -18.55
C LYS A 112 4.78 -6.35 -18.80
N GLY A 113 4.05 -6.28 -19.92
CA GLY A 113 3.17 -7.35 -20.39
C GLY A 113 3.93 -8.57 -20.87
N SER A 114 3.26 -9.73 -20.90
CA SER A 114 3.80 -10.98 -21.42
C SER A 114 4.01 -10.93 -22.94
N LYS A 115 4.94 -11.74 -23.46
CA LYS A 115 5.18 -11.91 -24.91
C LYS A 115 4.10 -12.76 -25.61
N ARG A 116 3.21 -13.43 -24.87
CA ARG A 116 2.22 -14.36 -25.46
C ARG A 116 1.13 -13.58 -26.21
N THR A 117 1.20 -13.58 -27.54
CA THR A 117 0.30 -12.91 -28.49
C THR A 117 -1.09 -13.55 -28.59
N THR A 118 -1.27 -14.79 -28.13
CA THR A 118 -2.46 -15.63 -28.41
C THR A 118 -3.65 -15.43 -27.46
N LYS A 119 -3.52 -14.66 -26.37
CA LYS A 119 -4.66 -14.31 -25.52
C LYS A 119 -4.69 -12.80 -25.32
N GLN A 120 -5.71 -12.14 -25.88
CA GLN A 120 -6.12 -10.78 -25.49
C GLN A 120 -6.56 -10.80 -24.02
N ASN A 121 -5.61 -10.77 -23.10
CA ASN A 121 -5.88 -10.60 -21.69
C ASN A 121 -4.61 -10.15 -20.98
N PRO A 122 -4.70 -9.38 -19.89
CA PRO A 122 -3.57 -8.87 -19.11
C PRO A 122 -2.86 -9.97 -18.31
N PHE A 123 -2.83 -11.20 -18.80
CA PHE A 123 -2.20 -12.34 -18.16
C PHE A 123 -0.67 -12.20 -18.19
N GLY A 124 -0.03 -12.38 -17.03
CA GLY A 124 1.42 -12.34 -16.92
C GLY A 124 2.03 -10.94 -17.05
N VAL A 125 1.25 -9.88 -16.84
CA VAL A 125 1.81 -8.54 -16.61
C VAL A 125 2.53 -8.56 -15.27
N ALA A 126 3.81 -8.22 -15.28
CA ALA A 126 4.59 -7.96 -14.08
C ALA A 126 4.81 -6.45 -13.94
N TRP A 127 4.99 -5.99 -12.70
CA TRP A 127 5.34 -4.61 -12.42
C TRP A 127 6.42 -4.53 -11.36
N THR A 128 7.26 -3.52 -11.51
CA THR A 128 8.11 -3.01 -10.44
C THR A 128 7.69 -1.59 -10.14
N GLY A 129 7.92 -1.11 -8.93
CA GLY A 129 7.64 0.27 -8.61
C GLY A 129 8.49 0.82 -7.50
N TYR A 130 8.54 2.14 -7.47
CA TYR A 130 9.18 2.93 -6.43
C TYR A 130 8.11 3.76 -5.77
N ARG A 131 7.98 3.64 -4.44
CA ARG A 131 6.96 4.35 -3.68
C ARG A 131 7.61 5.23 -2.63
N CYS A 132 7.13 6.47 -2.55
CA CYS A 132 7.34 7.37 -1.45
C CYS A 132 6.01 7.55 -0.71
N MET A 133 6.00 7.35 0.59
CA MET A 133 4.84 7.52 1.45
C MET A 133 5.15 8.58 2.50
N TYR A 134 4.32 9.61 2.57
CA TYR A 134 4.40 10.67 3.56
C TYR A 134 3.21 10.58 4.50
N ILE A 135 3.48 10.24 5.76
CA ILE A 135 2.50 10.22 6.86
C ILE A 135 2.74 11.51 7.66
N PRO A 136 1.91 12.56 7.53
CA PRO A 136 2.13 13.82 8.25
C PRO A 136 1.94 13.65 9.76
N ASN A 137 0.84 13.01 10.17
CA ASN A 137 0.49 12.79 11.56
C ASN A 137 0.32 11.30 11.77
N GLY A 138 1.39 10.66 12.20
CA GLY A 138 1.31 9.27 12.59
C GLY A 138 0.86 9.13 14.05
N SER A 139 0.12 8.05 14.33
CA SER A 139 -0.45 7.77 15.63
C SER A 139 0.64 7.37 16.62
N PHE A 140 1.04 8.29 17.49
CA PHE A 140 1.82 7.97 18.69
C PHE A 140 0.88 7.81 19.87
N TYR A 141 0.92 6.64 20.51
CA TYR A 141 0.44 6.53 21.88
C TYR A 141 1.42 7.34 22.76
N ASN A 142 0.90 8.36 23.48
CA ASN A 142 1.59 9.45 24.23
C ASN A 142 1.64 10.87 23.58
N GLY A 143 0.84 11.16 22.55
CA GLY A 143 0.52 12.55 22.18
C GLY A 143 1.57 13.32 21.36
N VAL A 144 2.74 12.74 21.07
CA VAL A 144 3.75 13.36 20.19
C VAL A 144 3.57 12.84 18.77
N SER A 145 2.70 13.44 17.96
CA SER A 145 2.60 13.06 16.55
C SER A 145 3.86 13.50 15.80
N ARG A 146 4.51 12.57 15.10
CA ARG A 146 5.63 12.86 14.19
C ARG A 146 5.31 12.36 12.80
N SER A 147 5.84 13.07 11.81
CA SER A 147 5.75 12.63 10.43
C SER A 147 6.61 11.39 10.18
N SER A 148 6.16 10.48 9.31
CA SER A 148 6.95 9.39 8.74
C SER A 148 7.12 9.61 7.24
N THR A 149 8.32 9.42 6.71
CA THR A 149 8.59 9.49 5.26
C THR A 149 9.29 8.21 4.89
N ARG A 150 8.61 7.40 4.09
CA ARG A 150 9.08 6.07 3.73
C ARG A 150 9.35 6.00 2.25
N PHE A 151 10.49 5.43 1.91
CA PHE A 151 10.83 5.15 0.53
C PHE A 151 11.08 3.66 0.35
N GLY A 152 10.67 3.12 -0.79
CA GLY A 152 10.86 1.70 -1.02
C GLY A 152 10.51 1.22 -2.40
N MET A 153 10.67 -0.08 -2.57
CA MET A 153 10.44 -0.78 -3.82
C MET A 153 9.31 -1.80 -3.65
N LEU A 154 8.59 -2.00 -4.74
CA LEU A 154 7.58 -3.04 -4.86
C LEU A 154 7.78 -3.85 -6.13
N TYR A 155 7.34 -5.10 -6.07
CA TYR A 155 7.26 -6.00 -7.19
C TYR A 155 5.93 -6.73 -7.14
N GLY A 156 5.26 -6.82 -8.27
CA GLY A 156 4.03 -7.58 -8.35
C GLY A 156 3.83 -8.23 -9.70
N ARG A 157 2.90 -9.17 -9.73
CA ARG A 157 2.59 -9.93 -10.93
C ARG A 157 1.13 -10.35 -10.96
N ARG A 158 0.54 -10.27 -12.14
CA ARG A 158 -0.75 -10.86 -12.42
C ARG A 158 -0.58 -12.36 -12.69
N LEU A 159 -1.15 -13.18 -11.81
CA LEU A 159 -1.11 -14.65 -11.90
C LEU A 159 -2.18 -15.18 -12.85
N SER A 160 -3.32 -14.50 -12.95
CA SER A 160 -4.42 -14.86 -13.85
C SER A 160 -5.18 -13.61 -14.34
N THR A 161 -6.26 -13.80 -15.07
CA THR A 161 -7.16 -12.68 -15.43
C THR A 161 -7.85 -12.10 -14.20
N LYS A 162 -8.02 -12.88 -13.12
CA LYS A 162 -8.70 -12.44 -11.90
C LYS A 162 -7.77 -12.21 -10.72
N TRP A 163 -6.57 -12.76 -10.72
CA TRP A 163 -5.70 -12.77 -9.54
C TRP A 163 -4.33 -12.16 -9.80
N GLY A 164 -3.79 -11.46 -8.82
CA GLY A 164 -2.41 -10.98 -8.79
C GLY A 164 -1.90 -10.78 -7.36
N PHE A 165 -0.61 -10.53 -7.23
CA PHE A 165 0.02 -10.21 -5.94
C PHE A 165 1.02 -9.06 -6.10
N GLU A 166 1.32 -8.39 -5.00
CA GLU A 166 2.39 -7.39 -4.86
C GLU A 166 3.09 -7.60 -3.52
N ILE A 167 4.41 -7.54 -3.54
CA ILE A 167 5.27 -7.49 -2.37
C ILE A 167 6.10 -6.21 -2.41
N GLY A 168 6.41 -5.65 -1.25
CA GLY A 168 7.24 -4.47 -1.16
C GLY A 168 7.84 -4.27 0.21
N TYR A 169 8.84 -3.39 0.28
CA TYR A 169 9.42 -2.91 1.52
C TYR A 169 9.63 -1.40 1.44
N PHE A 170 9.12 -0.67 2.43
CA PHE A 170 9.18 0.78 2.53
C PHE A 170 9.88 1.20 3.83
N HIS A 171 10.99 1.88 3.70
CA HIS A 171 11.89 2.20 4.80
C HIS A 171 11.79 3.68 5.20
N ASP A 172 11.67 3.96 6.51
CA ASP A 172 11.88 5.32 7.05
C ASP A 172 13.33 5.43 7.55
N PHE A 173 14.14 6.23 6.85
CA PHE A 173 15.56 6.39 7.16
C PHE A 173 15.82 7.09 8.51
N ARG A 174 14.79 7.65 9.15
CA ARG A 174 14.91 8.21 10.50
C ARG A 174 14.71 7.16 11.59
N SER A 175 14.27 5.94 11.26
CA SER A 175 14.02 4.89 12.25
C SER A 175 15.21 3.98 12.52
N MET A 176 16.00 3.67 11.49
CA MET A 176 17.24 2.90 11.57
C MET A 176 18.02 3.04 10.25
N PRO A 177 19.31 2.69 10.22
CA PRO A 177 20.04 2.48 8.99
C PRO A 177 19.49 1.29 8.19
N LEU A 178 19.48 1.41 6.86
CA LEU A 178 18.98 0.34 5.97
C LEU A 178 19.75 -0.98 6.14
N SER A 179 21.05 -0.91 6.44
CA SER A 179 21.91 -2.07 6.70
C SER A 179 21.48 -2.90 7.92
N LYS A 180 20.73 -2.30 8.85
CA LYS A 180 20.28 -2.93 10.09
C LYS A 180 18.84 -3.45 10.02
N VAL A 181 18.17 -3.35 8.87
CA VAL A 181 16.78 -3.83 8.70
C VAL A 181 16.63 -5.31 9.04
N LEU A 182 17.57 -6.13 8.57
CA LEU A 182 17.60 -7.58 8.82
C LEU A 182 18.26 -7.95 10.16
N ALA A 183 18.88 -7.00 10.87
CA ALA A 183 19.55 -7.25 12.14
C ALA A 183 18.53 -7.39 13.26
N GLY A 184 18.35 -8.59 13.81
CA GLY A 184 17.31 -8.90 14.81
C GLY A 184 17.33 -8.02 16.07
N ASN A 185 18.49 -7.43 16.40
CA ASN A 185 18.82 -6.77 17.68
C ASN A 185 18.88 -5.24 17.63
N TRP A 186 18.29 -4.57 16.63
CA TRP A 186 18.31 -3.11 16.58
C TRP A 186 17.66 -2.46 17.83
N ASN A 187 18.46 -1.74 18.61
CA ASN A 187 18.02 -0.94 19.74
C ASN A 187 18.62 0.48 19.65
N PRO A 188 17.83 1.51 19.34
CA PRO A 188 18.34 2.88 19.18
C PRO A 188 18.76 3.54 20.50
N SER A 189 18.53 2.88 21.65
CA SER A 189 18.96 3.33 22.97
C SER A 189 20.22 2.63 23.47
N ASP A 190 20.75 1.64 22.73
CA ASP A 190 22.00 0.95 23.08
C ASP A 190 23.18 1.90 22.94
N THR A 191 24.08 1.92 23.93
CA THR A 191 25.30 2.72 23.93
C THR A 191 26.17 2.50 22.68
N THR A 192 26.24 1.27 22.17
CA THR A 192 27.01 0.95 20.97
C THR A 192 26.41 1.60 19.72
N VAL A 193 25.08 1.56 19.60
CA VAL A 193 24.33 2.18 18.50
C VAL A 193 24.40 3.70 18.58
N VAL A 194 24.31 4.27 19.78
CA VAL A 194 24.43 5.72 19.99
C VAL A 194 25.84 6.21 19.63
N ASN A 195 26.88 5.45 19.97
CA ASN A 195 28.26 5.82 19.62
C ASN A 195 28.52 5.74 18.10
N GLU A 196 27.92 4.77 17.41
CA GLU A 196 28.10 4.57 15.96
C GLU A 196 27.23 5.50 15.10
N TYR A 197 25.99 5.76 15.52
CA TYR A 197 24.98 6.45 14.70
C TYR A 197 24.41 7.73 15.32
N GLY A 198 24.77 8.05 16.56
CA GLY A 198 24.25 9.19 17.31
C GLY A 198 22.85 8.97 17.89
N TYR A 199 22.33 10.01 18.54
CA TYR A 199 21.02 9.99 19.23
C TYR A 199 19.80 10.13 18.30
N GLY A 200 20.00 10.39 17.01
CA GLY A 200 18.91 10.71 16.08
C GLY A 200 17.80 9.66 16.03
N TYR A 201 18.18 8.38 16.03
CA TYR A 201 17.25 7.25 15.97
C TYR A 201 16.44 7.03 17.25
N LYS A 202 16.89 7.53 18.40
CA LYS A 202 16.20 7.38 19.70
C LYS A 202 14.82 8.04 19.69
N ASN A 203 14.66 9.08 18.86
CA ASN A 203 13.41 9.79 18.69
C ASN A 203 12.39 9.04 17.81
N TYR A 204 12.76 7.91 17.22
CA TYR A 204 11.91 7.15 16.29
C TYR A 204 11.80 5.69 16.74
N PRO A 205 11.17 5.42 17.91
CA PRO A 205 11.12 4.09 18.50
C PRO A 205 10.31 3.13 17.63
N HIS A 206 10.78 1.89 17.49
CA HIS A 206 10.11 0.84 16.69
C HIS A 206 8.89 0.25 17.39
N LYS A 207 8.83 0.32 18.73
CA LYS A 207 7.71 -0.18 19.54
C LYS A 207 7.39 0.80 20.67
N ILE A 208 6.11 0.93 21.01
CA ILE A 208 5.62 1.63 22.20
C ILE A 208 4.65 0.70 22.92
N LYS A 209 4.89 0.42 24.20
CA LYS A 209 4.08 -0.51 25.03
C LYS A 209 3.79 -1.85 24.33
N GLY A 210 4.78 -2.41 23.63
CA GLY A 210 4.65 -3.67 22.90
C GLY A 210 4.07 -3.57 21.48
N TRP A 211 3.43 -2.45 21.13
CA TRP A 211 2.83 -2.24 19.81
C TRP A 211 3.83 -1.65 18.81
N PRO A 212 3.87 -2.13 17.56
CA PRO A 212 4.73 -1.57 16.52
C PRO A 212 4.29 -0.14 16.18
N THR A 213 5.26 0.75 16.02
CA THR A 213 5.00 2.12 15.54
C THR A 213 5.14 2.19 14.02
N GLN A 214 4.79 3.33 13.44
CA GLN A 214 5.11 3.66 12.04
C GLN A 214 6.62 3.72 11.72
N PHE A 215 7.51 3.67 12.71
CA PHE A 215 8.95 3.60 12.50
C PHE A 215 9.46 2.15 12.51
N SER A 216 8.61 1.21 12.92
CA SER A 216 8.93 -0.21 12.95
C SER A 216 9.29 -0.71 11.55
N ARG A 217 10.42 -1.43 11.46
CA ARG A 217 10.80 -2.19 10.27
C ARG A 217 9.69 -3.14 9.78
N SER A 218 8.89 -3.71 10.70
CA SER A 218 7.82 -4.65 10.34
C SER A 218 6.71 -3.96 9.57
N THR A 219 6.41 -2.70 9.90
CA THR A 219 5.39 -1.91 9.21
C THR A 219 5.84 -1.40 7.84
N GLY A 220 7.12 -1.62 7.49
CA GLY A 220 7.65 -1.34 6.17
C GLY A 220 7.36 -2.45 5.15
N PHE A 221 7.17 -3.69 5.60
CA PHE A 221 6.80 -4.79 4.70
C PHE A 221 5.37 -4.63 4.21
N SER A 222 5.18 -4.90 2.92
CA SER A 222 3.88 -4.94 2.27
C SER A 222 3.71 -6.23 1.48
N LEU A 223 2.59 -6.93 1.70
CA LEU A 223 2.12 -8.04 0.88
C LEU A 223 0.63 -7.86 0.59
N GLN A 224 0.30 -7.74 -0.69
CA GLN A 224 -1.06 -7.58 -1.18
C GLN A 224 -1.43 -8.67 -2.19
N PHE A 225 -2.67 -9.12 -2.13
CA PHE A 225 -3.32 -9.99 -3.08
C PHE A 225 -4.51 -9.26 -3.70
N PHE A 226 -4.61 -9.33 -5.03
CA PHE A 226 -5.63 -8.63 -5.80
C PHE A 226 -6.60 -9.62 -6.43
N MET A 227 -7.89 -9.34 -6.31
CA MET A 227 -8.97 -9.97 -7.06
C MET A 227 -9.62 -8.95 -7.99
N TYR A 228 -9.42 -9.10 -9.29
CA TYR A 228 -10.00 -8.25 -10.34
C TYR A 228 -11.35 -8.83 -10.78
N LEU A 229 -12.44 -8.09 -10.58
CA LEU A 229 -13.78 -8.47 -11.05
C LEU A 229 -14.05 -8.00 -12.48
N GLY A 230 -13.34 -6.96 -12.93
CA GLY A 230 -13.44 -6.41 -14.27
C GLY A 230 -14.45 -5.26 -14.38
N PRO A 231 -14.98 -5.00 -15.60
CA PRO A 231 -15.84 -3.85 -15.85
C PRO A 231 -17.19 -3.92 -15.13
N THR A 232 -17.61 -2.82 -14.49
CA THR A 232 -18.87 -2.75 -13.74
C THR A 232 -20.10 -2.68 -14.64
N LYS A 233 -19.96 -2.07 -15.82
CA LYS A 233 -20.98 -2.09 -16.88
C LYS A 233 -20.51 -3.06 -17.96
N LYS A 234 -21.15 -4.23 -18.05
CA LYS A 234 -21.06 -5.03 -19.28
C LYS A 234 -21.72 -4.22 -20.39
N LYS A 235 -21.01 -3.98 -21.51
CA LYS A 235 -21.71 -3.57 -22.73
C LYS A 235 -22.77 -4.64 -22.99
N LYS A 236 -24.05 -4.24 -23.04
CA LYS A 236 -25.08 -5.11 -23.61
C LYS A 236 -24.56 -5.48 -25.00
N LYS A 237 -24.36 -6.78 -25.23
CA LYS A 237 -24.11 -7.30 -26.57
C LYS A 237 -25.35 -7.06 -27.41
#